data_AF-A0A519X0E6-F1
#
_entry.id   AF-A0A519X0E6-F1
#
_cell.length_a   1.000
_cell.length_b   1.000
_cell.length_c   1.000
_cell.angle_alpha   90.00
_cell.angle_beta   90.00
_cell.angle_gamma   90.00
#
_symmetry.space_group_name_H-M   'P 1'
#
loop_
_entity.id
_entity.type
_entity.pdbx_description
1 polymer ?
#
loop_
_entity_poly.entity_id
_entity_poly.type
_entity_poly.pdbx_seq_one_letter_code
_entity_poly.pdbx_strand_id
1 'polypeptide(L)'
;MKNYFKITTILFALVFGFTSCKKSYLDINENPNSATSSTPQLVLPALLNNMSSNFMTYFNYGGRIVGYMANAGGVSFVGSTTITYNFDSGSNTGLFTAAYSDLRSIQYLINTTTDAPQYALYNGVARILKSYYYQRLVDEYGDVPYTTALTGADNLTPKYDSQTAIYQSIVTELDAAIATLKANASSTTATTATTAHGANSVPSDRSLGGEGTHLSDAARALL
;
A
#
# COMPACT_ATOMS: atom_id res chain seq x y z
N MET A 1 -43.76 48.67 36.68
CA MET A 1 -42.38 48.16 36.85
C MET A 1 -42.28 46.63 36.96
N LYS A 2 -43.21 45.92 37.62
CA LYS A 2 -43.16 44.44 37.76
C LYS A 2 -43.26 43.64 36.45
N ASN A 3 -43.90 44.19 35.41
CA ASN A 3 -44.10 43.47 34.12
C ASN A 3 -42.86 43.55 33.21
N TYR A 4 -42.07 44.62 33.32
CA TYR A 4 -40.81 44.78 32.58
C TYR A 4 -39.73 43.82 33.06
N PHE A 5 -39.67 43.53 34.37
CA PHE A 5 -38.74 42.56 34.93
C PHE A 5 -38.98 41.15 34.40
N LYS A 6 -40.24 40.74 34.25
CA LYS A 6 -40.61 39.43 33.66
C LYS A 6 -40.23 39.33 32.18
N ILE A 7 -40.40 40.42 31.42
CA ILE A 7 -40.04 40.47 30.00
C ILE A 7 -38.51 40.40 29.83
N THR A 8 -37.75 41.10 30.66
CA THR A 8 -36.27 41.04 30.62
C THR A 8 -35.72 39.67 31.01
N THR A 9 -36.34 38.96 31.96
CA THR A 9 -35.94 37.59 32.33
C THR A 9 -36.20 36.59 31.19
N ILE A 10 -37.32 36.71 30.48
CA ILE A 10 -37.64 35.85 29.32
C ILE A 10 -36.67 36.12 28.16
N LEU A 11 -36.36 37.41 27.90
CA LEU A 11 -35.43 37.79 26.84
C LEU A 11 -34.00 37.29 27.13
N PHE A 12 -33.56 37.35 28.39
CA PHE A 12 -32.25 36.84 28.82
C PHE A 12 -32.17 35.31 28.70
N ALA A 13 -33.24 34.59 29.06
CA ALA A 13 -33.30 33.13 28.90
C ALA A 13 -33.28 32.70 27.42
N LEU A 14 -33.88 33.49 26.53
CA LEU A 14 -33.90 33.22 25.09
C LEU A 14 -32.51 33.38 24.46
N VAL A 15 -31.73 34.38 24.88
CA VAL A 15 -30.36 34.63 24.38
C VAL A 15 -29.40 33.51 24.79
N PHE A 16 -29.55 32.92 25.98
CA PHE A 16 -28.73 31.77 26.40
C PHE A 16 -29.08 30.47 25.69
N GLY A 17 -30.32 30.31 25.20
CA GLY A 17 -30.79 29.11 24.50
C GLY A 17 -30.10 28.83 23.15
N PHE A 18 -29.61 29.86 22.46
CA PHE A 18 -28.95 29.70 21.15
C PHE A 18 -27.46 29.34 21.22
N THR A 19 -26.85 29.34 22.41
CA THR A 19 -25.40 29.05 22.58
C THR A 19 -25.08 27.60 22.91
N SER A 20 -26.09 26.78 23.24
CA SER A 20 -25.91 25.42 23.74
C SER A 20 -25.76 24.35 22.65
N CYS A 21 -26.16 24.63 21.41
CA CYS A 21 -25.97 23.71 20.30
C CYS A 21 -24.61 23.97 19.62
N LYS A 22 -23.52 23.44 20.20
CA LYS A 22 -22.27 23.30 19.45
C LYS A 22 -22.55 22.36 18.27
N LYS A 23 -22.51 22.87 17.03
CA LYS A 23 -22.68 22.08 15.80
C LYS A 23 -21.78 20.84 15.75
N SER A 24 -20.65 20.86 16.45
CA SER A 24 -19.71 19.74 16.57
C SER A 24 -20.27 18.48 17.25
N TYR A 25 -21.33 18.58 18.07
CA TYR A 25 -21.95 17.39 18.70
C TYR A 25 -22.84 16.60 17.72
N LEU A 26 -23.29 17.23 16.64
CA LEU A 26 -24.11 16.59 15.60
C LEU A 26 -23.27 16.01 14.45
N ASP A 27 -21.95 16.14 14.51
CA ASP A 27 -21.03 15.59 13.54
C ASP A 27 -20.66 14.14 13.91
N ILE A 28 -21.65 13.26 13.76
CA ILE A 28 -21.53 11.80 14.02
C ILE A 28 -21.04 11.02 12.79
N ASN A 29 -20.67 11.72 11.71
CA ASN A 29 -20.27 11.10 10.45
C ASN A 29 -18.78 10.75 10.41
N GLU A 30 -18.00 11.21 11.39
CA GLU A 30 -16.65 10.71 11.66
C GLU A 30 -16.76 9.30 12.25
N ASN A 31 -16.36 8.29 11.47
CA ASN A 31 -16.32 6.92 11.95
C ASN A 31 -15.13 6.76 12.92
N PRO A 32 -15.36 6.59 14.23
CA PRO A 32 -14.28 6.49 15.22
C PRO A 32 -13.41 5.24 15.05
N ASN A 33 -13.85 4.27 14.24
CA ASN A 33 -13.11 3.05 13.91
C ASN A 33 -12.33 3.16 12.60
N SER A 34 -12.42 4.28 11.87
CA SER A 34 -11.66 4.49 10.64
C SER A 34 -10.35 5.19 10.98
N ALA A 35 -9.21 4.59 10.59
CA ALA A 35 -7.94 5.28 10.67
C ALA A 35 -7.90 6.40 9.61
N THR A 36 -8.12 7.64 10.03
CA THR A 36 -8.06 8.81 9.14
C THR A 36 -6.64 9.09 8.62
N SER A 37 -5.61 8.63 9.33
CA SER A 37 -4.22 8.54 8.86
C SER A 37 -3.47 7.46 9.63
N SER A 38 -2.48 6.82 9.00
CA SER A 38 -1.63 5.80 9.63
C SER A 38 -0.15 6.14 9.46
N THR A 39 0.67 5.76 10.44
CA THR A 39 2.11 6.02 10.40
C THR A 39 2.81 5.08 9.41
N PRO A 40 3.91 5.51 8.77
CA PRO A 40 4.71 4.66 7.89
C PRO A 40 5.10 3.31 8.51
N GLN A 41 5.37 3.31 9.83
CA GLN A 41 5.73 2.10 10.58
C GLN A 41 4.61 1.08 10.69
N LEU A 42 3.34 1.49 10.59
CA LEU A 42 2.19 0.58 10.59
C LEU A 42 1.77 0.19 9.17
N VAL A 43 1.87 1.13 8.23
CA VAL A 43 1.47 0.92 6.83
C VAL A 43 2.38 -0.09 6.13
N LEU A 44 3.71 0.01 6.30
CA LEU A 44 4.62 -0.88 5.59
C LEU A 44 4.43 -2.37 5.97
N PRO A 45 4.34 -2.76 7.26
CA PRO A 45 4.04 -4.16 7.61
C PRO A 45 2.70 -4.67 7.07
N ALA A 46 1.64 -3.86 7.15
CA ALA A 46 0.33 -4.23 6.63
C ALA A 46 0.37 -4.42 5.11
N LEU A 47 1.06 -3.53 4.40
CA LEU A 47 1.32 -3.64 2.97
C LEU A 47 2.06 -4.95 2.66
N LEU A 48 3.19 -5.24 3.31
CA LEU A 48 3.97 -6.44 3.06
C LEU A 48 3.16 -7.72 3.32
N ASN A 49 2.27 -7.72 4.32
CA ASN A 49 1.36 -8.83 4.58
C ASN A 49 0.37 -9.02 3.41
N ASN A 50 -0.24 -7.93 2.91
CA ASN A 50 -1.13 -7.99 1.76
C ASN A 50 -0.41 -8.45 0.49
N MET A 51 0.80 -7.94 0.26
CA MET A 51 1.66 -8.36 -0.84
C MET A 51 1.95 -9.87 -0.80
N SER A 52 2.20 -10.43 0.39
CA SER A 52 2.40 -11.87 0.56
C SER A 52 1.17 -12.68 0.17
N SER A 53 -0.04 -12.18 0.48
CA SER A 53 -1.30 -12.82 0.05
C SER A 53 -1.43 -12.78 -1.48
N ASN A 54 -1.20 -11.62 -2.08
CA ASN A 54 -1.28 -11.43 -3.53
C ASN A 54 -0.21 -12.22 -4.29
N PHE A 55 0.97 -12.42 -3.71
CA PHE A 55 2.04 -13.22 -4.29
C PHE A 55 1.57 -14.63 -4.66
N MET A 56 0.76 -15.28 -3.81
CA MET A 56 0.19 -16.60 -4.11
C MET A 56 -0.72 -16.59 -5.33
N THR A 57 -1.53 -15.54 -5.52
CA THR A 57 -2.41 -15.41 -6.69
C THR A 57 -1.59 -15.35 -7.98
N TYR A 58 -0.57 -14.51 -8.01
CA TYR A 58 0.32 -14.41 -9.18
C TYR A 58 1.16 -15.67 -9.39
N PHE A 59 1.63 -16.32 -8.31
CA PHE A 59 2.38 -17.58 -8.40
C PHE A 59 1.53 -18.68 -9.04
N ASN A 60 0.28 -18.84 -8.59
CA ASN A 60 -0.66 -19.80 -9.17
C ASN A 60 -0.98 -19.47 -10.63
N TYR A 61 -1.17 -18.19 -10.95
CA TYR A 61 -1.41 -17.75 -12.32
C TYR A 61 -0.23 -18.12 -13.23
N GLY A 62 0.98 -17.65 -12.89
CA GLY A 62 2.19 -17.93 -13.68
C GLY A 62 2.47 -19.43 -13.80
N GLY A 63 2.38 -20.17 -12.69
CA GLY A 63 2.58 -21.62 -12.67
C GLY A 63 1.62 -22.39 -13.57
N ARG A 64 0.36 -21.94 -13.70
CA ARG A 64 -0.62 -22.54 -14.62
C ARG A 64 -0.36 -22.15 -16.08
N ILE A 65 -0.01 -20.90 -16.35
CA ILE A 65 0.29 -20.41 -17.71
C ILE A 65 1.49 -21.14 -18.31
N VAL A 66 2.56 -21.33 -17.53
CA VAL A 66 3.81 -21.96 -18.00
C VAL A 66 3.81 -23.49 -17.87
N GLY A 67 2.72 -24.09 -17.38
CA GLY A 67 2.54 -25.55 -17.32
C GLY A 67 3.18 -26.25 -16.12
N TYR A 68 3.68 -25.52 -15.11
CA TYR A 68 4.19 -26.12 -13.87
C TYR A 68 3.09 -26.57 -12.91
N MET A 69 1.87 -26.05 -13.06
CA MET A 69 0.72 -26.42 -12.24
C MET A 69 -0.45 -26.80 -13.13
N ALA A 70 -1.08 -27.94 -12.82
CA ALA A 70 -2.29 -28.41 -13.47
C ALA A 70 -3.29 -28.93 -12.43
N ASN A 71 -4.55 -29.08 -12.82
CA ASN A 71 -5.55 -29.69 -11.97
C ASN A 71 -5.23 -31.17 -11.73
N ALA A 72 -5.33 -31.62 -10.48
CA ALA A 72 -5.30 -33.04 -10.17
C ALA A 72 -6.55 -33.74 -10.75
N GLY A 73 -6.44 -35.01 -11.12
CA GLY A 73 -7.55 -35.76 -11.71
C GLY A 73 -8.79 -35.76 -10.81
N GLY A 74 -9.98 -35.55 -11.41
CA GLY A 74 -11.27 -35.60 -10.70
C GLY A 74 -11.84 -34.26 -10.23
N VAL A 75 -11.10 -33.15 -10.35
CA VAL A 75 -11.62 -31.80 -10.13
C VAL A 75 -11.60 -30.99 -11.43
N SER A 76 -12.77 -30.55 -11.87
CA SER A 76 -12.89 -29.64 -13.01
C SER A 76 -13.64 -28.39 -12.56
N PHE A 77 -12.90 -27.30 -12.31
CA PHE A 77 -13.38 -25.92 -12.49
C PHE A 77 -12.31 -24.85 -12.19
N VAL A 78 -11.37 -25.11 -11.27
CA VAL A 78 -10.41 -24.08 -10.82
C VAL A 78 -9.30 -23.88 -11.86
N GLY A 79 -9.15 -22.66 -12.38
CA GLY A 79 -8.09 -22.32 -13.34
C GLY A 79 -8.26 -22.94 -14.73
N SER A 80 -9.44 -23.45 -15.07
CA SER A 80 -9.73 -24.05 -16.38
C SER A 80 -9.43 -23.09 -17.53
N THR A 81 -9.83 -21.81 -17.40
CA THR A 81 -9.53 -20.77 -18.40
C THR A 81 -8.03 -20.52 -18.56
N THR A 82 -7.26 -20.52 -17.46
CA THR A 82 -5.80 -20.33 -17.48
C THR A 82 -5.07 -21.50 -18.14
N ILE A 83 -5.43 -22.74 -17.81
CA ILE A 83 -4.76 -23.96 -18.31
C ILE A 83 -5.14 -24.24 -19.78
N THR A 84 -6.36 -23.87 -20.19
CA THR A 84 -6.82 -24.03 -21.58
C THR A 84 -6.53 -22.80 -22.45
N TYR A 85 -5.92 -21.75 -21.88
CA TYR A 85 -5.68 -20.47 -22.54
C TYR A 85 -6.95 -19.80 -23.10
N ASN A 86 -8.12 -20.13 -22.54
CA ASN A 86 -9.40 -19.56 -22.95
C ASN A 86 -9.70 -18.28 -22.14
N PHE A 87 -9.01 -17.19 -22.49
CA PHE A 87 -9.16 -15.89 -21.83
C PHE A 87 -10.26 -15.04 -22.47
N ASP A 88 -10.99 -14.34 -21.60
CA ASP A 88 -11.92 -13.28 -21.95
C ASP A 88 -11.56 -11.98 -21.20
N SER A 89 -12.35 -10.92 -21.40
CA SER A 89 -12.12 -9.63 -20.74
C SER A 89 -12.30 -9.66 -19.22
N GLY A 90 -12.95 -10.68 -18.66
CA GLY A 90 -13.11 -10.86 -17.21
C GLY A 90 -11.96 -11.64 -16.58
N SER A 91 -11.18 -12.34 -17.39
CA SER A 91 -10.12 -13.24 -16.97
C SER A 91 -9.00 -12.47 -16.25
N ASN A 92 -8.61 -12.95 -15.07
CA ASN A 92 -7.51 -12.41 -14.26
C ASN A 92 -7.59 -10.91 -13.94
N THR A 93 -8.77 -10.28 -14.01
CA THR A 93 -9.00 -8.88 -13.59
C THR A 93 -8.61 -8.62 -12.12
N GLY A 94 -8.64 -9.68 -11.31
CA GLY A 94 -8.13 -9.68 -9.94
C GLY A 94 -6.65 -9.31 -9.81
N LEU A 95 -5.79 -9.68 -10.77
CA LEU A 95 -4.36 -9.35 -10.74
C LEU A 95 -4.15 -7.84 -10.88
N PHE A 96 -4.77 -7.25 -11.90
CA PHE A 96 -4.74 -5.80 -12.15
C PHE A 96 -5.29 -5.01 -10.95
N THR A 97 -6.48 -5.36 -10.47
CA THR A 97 -7.13 -4.66 -9.36
C THR A 97 -6.35 -4.79 -8.04
N ALA A 98 -5.79 -5.97 -7.74
CA ALA A 98 -4.93 -6.17 -6.58
C ALA A 98 -3.65 -5.34 -6.66
N ALA A 99 -3.00 -5.29 -7.83
CA ALA A 99 -1.81 -4.47 -8.02
C ALA A 99 -2.08 -2.98 -7.77
N TYR A 100 -3.16 -2.42 -8.34
CA TYR A 100 -3.51 -1.02 -8.09
C TYR A 100 -3.99 -0.76 -6.65
N SER A 101 -4.54 -1.77 -5.96
CA SER A 101 -4.84 -1.65 -4.53
C SER A 101 -3.56 -1.48 -3.71
N ASP A 102 -2.55 -2.32 -3.95
CA ASP A 102 -1.27 -2.24 -3.24
C ASP A 102 -0.50 -0.97 -3.63
N LEU A 103 -0.50 -0.60 -4.91
CA LEU A 103 0.12 0.64 -5.41
C LEU A 103 -0.45 1.89 -4.74
N ARG A 104 -1.75 1.94 -4.40
CA ARG A 104 -2.31 3.07 -3.64
C ARG A 104 -1.73 3.16 -2.24
N SER A 105 -1.61 2.03 -1.54
CA SER A 105 -0.98 1.97 -0.21
C SER A 105 0.50 2.34 -0.26
N ILE A 106 1.21 1.88 -1.31
CA ILE A 106 2.60 2.26 -1.59
C ILE A 106 2.71 3.76 -1.86
N GLN A 107 1.81 4.33 -2.67
CA GLN A 107 1.82 5.76 -2.98
C GLN A 107 1.54 6.62 -1.75
N TYR A 108 0.61 6.19 -0.88
CA TYR A 108 0.40 6.82 0.42
C TYR A 108 1.70 6.81 1.25
N LEU A 109 2.41 5.67 1.29
CA LEU A 109 3.67 5.55 2.02
C LEU A 109 4.75 6.48 1.43
N ILE A 110 4.87 6.58 0.11
CA ILE A 110 5.80 7.52 -0.55
C ILE A 110 5.43 8.97 -0.18
N ASN A 111 4.16 9.35 -0.32
CA ASN A 111 3.69 10.72 -0.05
C ASN A 111 3.94 11.13 1.40
N THR A 112 3.71 10.24 2.35
CA THR A 112 3.90 10.51 3.79
C THR A 112 5.35 10.49 4.25
N THR A 113 6.28 10.03 3.41
CA THR A 113 7.71 9.87 3.78
C THR A 113 8.67 10.74 2.97
N THR A 114 8.21 11.37 1.88
CA THR A 114 9.08 12.15 0.96
C THR A 114 9.76 13.32 1.67
N ASP A 115 9.03 14.07 2.50
CA ASP A 115 9.55 15.24 3.23
C ASP A 115 9.87 14.92 4.71
N ALA A 116 10.06 13.64 5.03
CA ALA A 116 10.29 13.17 6.40
C ALA A 116 11.60 12.35 6.48
N PRO A 117 12.75 13.00 6.74
CA PRO A 117 14.07 12.35 6.73
C PRO A 117 14.18 11.13 7.66
N GLN A 118 13.47 11.15 8.79
CA GLN A 118 13.38 10.01 9.72
C GLN A 118 12.77 8.75 9.09
N TYR A 119 12.05 8.89 7.98
CA TYR A 119 11.41 7.83 7.22
C TYR A 119 12.05 7.56 5.86
N ALA A 120 13.26 8.08 5.60
CA ALA A 120 13.96 7.88 4.33
C ALA A 120 14.09 6.41 3.92
N LEU A 121 14.28 5.49 4.88
CA LEU A 121 14.31 4.05 4.61
C LEU A 121 12.94 3.51 4.16
N TYR A 122 11.85 3.95 4.78
CA TYR A 122 10.49 3.58 4.37
C TYR A 122 10.19 4.11 2.97
N ASN A 123 10.62 5.34 2.66
CA ASN A 123 10.47 5.92 1.33
C ASN A 123 11.21 5.10 0.26
N GLY A 124 12.49 4.77 0.51
CA GLY A 124 13.31 3.97 -0.40
C GLY A 124 12.70 2.60 -0.67
N VAL A 125 12.26 1.90 0.38
CA VAL A 125 11.56 0.61 0.24
C VAL A 125 10.26 0.78 -0.56
N ALA A 126 9.44 1.79 -0.24
CA ALA A 126 8.18 2.03 -0.95
C ALA A 126 8.38 2.27 -2.45
N ARG A 127 9.42 3.00 -2.85
CA ARG A 127 9.76 3.22 -4.27
C ARG A 127 10.21 1.95 -4.99
N ILE A 128 10.93 1.06 -4.32
CA ILE A 128 11.27 -0.28 -4.85
C ILE A 128 9.99 -1.09 -5.04
N LEU A 129 9.10 -1.14 -4.04
CA LEU A 129 7.83 -1.87 -4.13
C LEU A 129 6.93 -1.32 -5.24
N LYS A 130 6.89 0.01 -5.42
CA LYS A 130 6.18 0.66 -6.54
C LYS A 130 6.71 0.18 -7.88
N SER A 131 8.03 0.15 -8.02
CA SER A 131 8.72 -0.29 -9.23
C SER A 131 8.43 -1.77 -9.54
N TYR A 132 8.48 -2.64 -8.53
CA TYR A 132 8.13 -4.05 -8.64
C TYR A 132 6.69 -4.27 -9.15
N TYR A 133 5.71 -3.56 -8.59
CA TYR A 133 4.32 -3.70 -9.03
C TYR A 133 4.10 -3.21 -10.46
N TYR A 134 4.72 -2.09 -10.84
CA TYR A 134 4.61 -1.61 -12.21
C TYR A 134 5.30 -2.52 -13.22
N GLN A 135 6.43 -3.13 -12.87
CA GLN A 135 7.06 -4.14 -13.70
C GLN A 135 6.08 -5.29 -14.00
N ARG A 136 5.44 -5.86 -12.96
CA ARG A 136 4.47 -6.96 -13.13
C ARG A 136 3.26 -6.57 -13.96
N LEU A 137 2.72 -5.38 -13.73
CA LEU A 137 1.60 -4.86 -14.51
C LEU A 137 1.97 -4.75 -15.99
N VAL A 138 3.16 -4.24 -16.27
CA VAL A 138 3.65 -4.06 -17.62
C VAL A 138 3.99 -5.39 -18.30
N ASP A 139 4.53 -6.36 -17.56
CA ASP A 139 4.82 -7.70 -18.08
C ASP A 139 3.55 -8.45 -18.48
N GLU A 140 2.45 -8.21 -17.76
CA GLU A 140 1.17 -8.89 -17.97
C GLU A 140 0.29 -8.18 -19.00
N TYR A 141 0.20 -6.85 -18.95
CA TYR A 141 -0.80 -6.06 -19.67
C TYR A 141 -0.20 -5.11 -20.72
N GLY A 142 1.13 -4.94 -20.74
CA GLY A 142 1.79 -3.98 -21.61
C GLY A 142 1.60 -2.54 -21.10
N ASP A 143 0.87 -1.73 -21.86
CA ASP A 143 0.60 -0.34 -21.50
C ASP A 143 -0.40 -0.29 -20.34
N VAL A 144 -0.12 0.52 -19.32
CA VAL A 144 -0.96 0.61 -18.10
C VAL A 144 -0.98 2.03 -17.53
N PRO A 145 -1.99 2.37 -16.70
CA PRO A 145 -2.01 3.65 -15.99
C PRO A 145 -0.80 3.90 -15.09
N TYR A 146 0.07 4.86 -15.44
CA TYR A 146 1.31 5.13 -14.70
C TYR A 146 1.43 6.59 -14.24
N THR A 147 1.80 7.53 -15.12
CA THR A 147 2.15 8.92 -14.75
C THR A 147 1.01 9.72 -14.16
N THR A 148 -0.23 9.47 -14.60
CA THR A 148 -1.43 10.16 -14.07
C THR A 148 -2.27 9.25 -13.18
N ALA A 149 -1.75 8.09 -12.79
CA ALA A 149 -2.43 7.16 -11.90
C ALA A 149 -2.17 7.51 -10.43
N LEU A 150 -2.91 6.85 -9.53
CA LEU A 150 -2.73 6.94 -8.08
C LEU A 150 -2.96 8.35 -7.48
N THR A 151 -3.67 9.23 -8.19
CA THR A 151 -4.07 10.57 -7.71
C THR A 151 -5.44 10.58 -7.03
N GLY A 152 -6.02 9.41 -6.74
CA GLY A 152 -7.31 9.30 -6.05
C GLY A 152 -8.46 9.94 -6.83
N ALA A 153 -9.24 10.79 -6.15
CA ALA A 153 -10.42 11.43 -6.74
C ALA A 153 -10.07 12.49 -7.81
N ASP A 154 -8.82 12.95 -7.85
CA ASP A 154 -8.39 13.99 -8.79
C ASP A 154 -8.33 13.49 -10.24
N ASN A 155 -8.20 12.16 -10.44
CA ASN A 155 -8.23 11.57 -11.77
C ASN A 155 -8.83 10.15 -11.74
N LEU A 156 -10.11 10.06 -12.09
CA LEU A 156 -10.83 8.78 -12.18
C LEU A 156 -10.54 8.02 -13.48
N THR A 157 -9.92 8.67 -14.47
CA THR A 157 -9.64 8.12 -15.80
C THR A 157 -8.18 8.32 -16.17
N PRO A 158 -7.23 7.66 -15.47
CA PRO A 158 -5.82 7.83 -15.74
C PRO A 158 -5.44 7.31 -17.13
N LYS A 159 -4.55 8.04 -17.81
CA LYS A 159 -4.05 7.63 -19.13
C LYS A 159 -3.12 6.43 -18.98
N TYR A 160 -3.12 5.61 -20.02
CA TYR A 160 -2.20 4.50 -20.17
C TYR A 160 -0.90 5.05 -20.74
N ASP A 161 0.22 4.72 -20.08
CA ASP A 161 1.54 5.04 -20.61
C ASP A 161 2.16 3.80 -21.25
N SER A 162 3.02 4.03 -22.24
CA SER A 162 3.67 2.95 -22.96
C SER A 162 4.54 2.10 -22.03
N GLN A 163 4.54 0.78 -22.22
CA GLN A 163 5.43 -0.18 -21.54
C GLN A 163 6.89 0.30 -21.53
N THR A 164 7.40 0.80 -22.66
CA THR A 164 8.79 1.28 -22.77
C THR A 164 9.09 2.45 -21.83
N ALA A 165 8.20 3.45 -21.79
CA ALA A 165 8.36 4.60 -20.91
C ALA A 165 8.29 4.20 -19.43
N ILE A 166 7.41 3.26 -19.08
CA ILE A 166 7.28 2.76 -17.70
C ILE A 166 8.56 2.05 -17.28
N TYR A 167 9.13 1.19 -18.12
CA TYR A 167 10.40 0.49 -17.84
C TYR A 167 11.58 1.45 -17.65
N GLN A 168 11.69 2.48 -18.48
CA GLN A 168 12.73 3.51 -18.32
C GLN A 168 12.58 4.27 -16.99
N SER A 169 11.33 4.56 -16.61
CA SER A 169 11.03 5.20 -15.33
C SER A 169 11.34 4.28 -14.15
N ILE A 170 11.03 2.97 -14.25
CA ILE A 170 11.37 1.97 -13.22
C ILE A 170 12.86 1.96 -12.91
N VAL A 171 13.73 1.93 -13.93
CA VAL A 171 15.19 1.94 -13.72
C VAL A 171 15.62 3.21 -12.98
N THR A 172 15.10 4.36 -13.40
CA THR A 172 15.40 5.66 -12.77
C THR A 172 14.94 5.72 -11.31
N GLU A 173 13.74 5.19 -11.03
CA GLU A 173 13.18 5.11 -9.69
C GLU A 173 13.99 4.19 -8.77
N LEU A 174 14.43 3.03 -9.29
CA LEU A 174 15.26 2.08 -8.55
C LEU A 174 16.64 2.65 -8.22
N ASP A 175 17.31 3.32 -9.17
CA ASP A 175 18.60 3.98 -8.92
C ASP A 175 18.50 5.03 -7.81
N ALA A 176 17.46 5.86 -7.87
CA ALA A 176 17.21 6.87 -6.85
C ALA A 176 16.85 6.24 -5.49
N ALA A 177 16.07 5.15 -5.46
CA ALA A 177 15.76 4.43 -4.23
C ALA A 177 17.02 3.79 -3.60
N ILE A 178 17.87 3.16 -4.41
CA ILE A 178 19.14 2.59 -3.97
C ILE A 178 20.04 3.67 -3.36
N ALA A 179 20.13 4.84 -4.01
CA ALA A 179 20.89 5.97 -3.48
C ALA A 179 20.36 6.41 -2.10
N THR A 180 19.03 6.55 -1.95
CA THR A 180 18.38 6.88 -0.67
C THR A 180 18.70 5.84 0.41
N LEU A 181 18.60 4.54 0.09
CA LEU A 181 18.89 3.47 1.05
C LEU A 181 20.36 3.47 1.48
N LYS A 182 21.29 3.63 0.54
CA LYS A 182 22.73 3.71 0.84
C LYS A 182 23.07 4.90 1.74
N ALA A 183 22.49 6.06 1.46
CA ALA A 183 22.70 7.26 2.28
C ALA A 183 22.17 7.13 3.72
N ASN A 184 21.24 6.20 3.96
CA ASN A 184 20.56 6.03 5.25
C ASN A 184 20.80 4.67 5.90
N ALA A 185 21.82 3.91 5.45
CA ALA A 185 22.06 2.53 5.88
C ALA A 185 22.32 2.36 7.39
N SER A 186 22.75 3.41 8.09
CA SER A 186 22.97 3.41 9.54
C SER A 186 21.76 3.89 10.37
N SER A 187 20.61 4.15 9.74
CA SER A 187 19.40 4.64 10.41
C SER A 187 18.62 3.48 11.06
N THR A 188 18.48 3.51 12.39
CA THR A 188 17.87 2.44 13.21
C THR A 188 16.32 2.43 13.16
N THR A 189 15.68 3.38 12.47
CA THR A 189 14.22 3.59 12.53
C THR A 189 13.38 2.47 11.90
N ALA A 190 13.97 1.61 11.08
CA ALA A 190 13.23 0.65 10.27
C ALA A 190 13.18 -0.78 10.87
N THR A 191 13.88 -1.02 11.98
CA THR A 191 14.05 -2.35 12.60
C THR A 191 12.75 -3.01 13.09
N THR A 192 11.69 -2.25 13.40
CA THR A 192 10.44 -2.81 13.97
C THR A 192 9.49 -3.42 12.93
N ALA A 193 9.66 -3.14 11.63
CA ALA A 193 8.74 -3.61 10.59
C ALA A 193 8.97 -5.07 10.15
N THR A 194 10.13 -5.66 10.46
CA THR A 194 10.55 -6.98 9.94
C THR A 194 10.27 -8.13 10.92
N THR A 195 10.08 -7.82 12.21
CA THR A 195 9.82 -8.82 13.27
C THR A 195 8.46 -9.52 13.16
N ALA A 196 7.57 -9.06 12.27
CA ALA A 196 6.29 -9.69 11.98
C ALA A 196 6.39 -10.86 10.98
N HIS A 197 7.55 -11.08 10.35
CA HIS A 197 7.80 -12.29 9.55
C HIS A 197 8.40 -13.38 10.44
N GLY A 198 7.52 -14.06 11.17
CA GLY A 198 7.72 -15.38 11.76
C GLY A 198 9.12 -15.68 12.31
N ALA A 199 9.30 -15.43 13.60
CA ALA A 199 10.19 -16.22 14.43
C ALA A 199 9.70 -17.69 14.42
N ASN A 200 10.05 -18.44 13.38
CA ASN A 200 10.05 -19.89 13.44
C ASN A 200 11.53 -20.30 13.51
N SER A 201 11.92 -20.67 14.72
CA SER A 201 13.25 -21.08 15.12
C SER A 201 13.82 -22.17 14.21
N VAL A 202 14.75 -21.80 13.32
CA VAL A 202 15.77 -22.72 12.85
C VAL A 202 16.93 -22.62 13.86
N PRO A 203 17.36 -23.72 14.50
CA PRO A 203 18.37 -23.67 15.55
C PRO A 203 19.68 -23.07 15.06
N SER A 204 20.24 -22.24 15.93
CA SER A 204 21.52 -21.57 15.85
C SER A 204 22.68 -22.54 15.59
N ASP A 205 23.12 -22.64 14.34
CA ASP A 205 24.54 -22.87 14.06
C ASP A 205 24.92 -22.30 12.69
N ARG A 206 25.22 -21.01 12.67
CA ARG A 206 26.28 -20.45 11.84
C ARG A 206 26.72 -19.11 12.41
N SER A 207 27.75 -19.20 13.23
CA SER A 207 28.66 -18.12 13.60
C SER A 207 29.00 -17.26 12.38
N LEU A 208 28.43 -16.05 12.31
CA LEU A 208 29.06 -14.84 11.76
C LEU A 208 28.47 -13.65 12.53
N GLY A 209 29.32 -12.96 13.27
CA GLY A 209 28.91 -11.91 14.21
C GLY A 209 28.31 -10.66 13.56
N GLY A 210 27.58 -9.90 14.39
CA GLY A 210 27.11 -8.55 14.10
C GLY A 210 25.61 -8.47 13.79
N GLU A 211 24.79 -8.43 14.83
CA GLU A 211 23.31 -8.35 14.77
C GLU A 211 22.78 -6.98 14.29
N GLY A 212 22.99 -6.63 13.01
CA GLY A 212 22.70 -5.28 12.55
C GLY A 212 22.15 -5.10 11.15
N THR A 213 21.38 -6.02 10.54
CA THR A 213 21.08 -5.86 9.09
C THR A 213 19.78 -6.46 8.54
N HIS A 214 18.67 -6.62 9.28
CA HIS A 214 17.49 -7.29 8.67
C HIS A 214 16.87 -6.58 7.44
N LEU A 215 16.89 -5.24 7.36
CA LEU A 215 16.39 -4.53 6.17
C LEU A 215 17.44 -4.30 5.09
N SER A 216 18.70 -4.15 5.50
CA SER A 216 19.86 -4.17 4.60
C SER A 216 19.89 -5.49 3.80
N ASP A 217 19.63 -6.59 4.50
CA ASP A 217 19.69 -7.94 3.93
C ASP A 217 18.44 -8.26 3.11
N ALA A 218 17.25 -7.77 3.51
CA ALA A 218 16.04 -7.85 2.69
C ALA A 218 16.16 -7.03 1.39
N ALA A 219 16.77 -5.84 1.45
CA ALA A 219 17.05 -5.02 0.27
C ALA A 219 18.11 -5.65 -0.64
N ARG A 220 19.08 -6.39 -0.07
CA ARG A 220 20.05 -7.19 -0.83
C ARG A 220 19.46 -8.46 -1.44
N ALA A 221 18.44 -9.06 -0.83
CA ALA A 221 17.76 -10.25 -1.35
C ALA A 221 16.76 -9.94 -2.46
N LEU A 222 16.40 -8.67 -2.66
CA LEU A 222 15.53 -8.17 -3.73
C LEU A 222 16.30 -7.71 -4.98
N LEU A 223 17.64 -7.79 -4.97
CA LEU A 223 18.55 -7.52 -6.09
C LEU A 223 19.25 -8.82 -6.49
#